data_AF-A0A4W5LAL5-F1
#
_entry.id   AF-A0A4W5LAL5-F1
#
_cell.length_a   1.000
_cell.length_b   1.000
_cell.length_c   1.000
_cell.angle_alpha   90.00
_cell.angle_beta   90.00
_cell.angle_gamma   90.00
#
_symmetry.space_group_name_H-M   'P 1'
#
loop_
_entity.id
_entity.type
_entity.pdbx_description
1 polymer ?
#
loop_
_entity_poly.entity_id
_entity_poly.type
_entity_poly.pdbx_seq_one_letter_code
_entity_poly.pdbx_strand_id
1 'polypeptide(L)' 'LLVQNATTDTVQARWSSVKGATGYRLTWSSTDGHRENVNLGETYNFYMIQGLHPGTEYTI' A
#
# COMPACT_ATOMS: atom_id res chain seq x y z
N LEU A 1 -5.28 8.71 -2.31
CA LEU A 1 -4.24 7.69 -2.45
C LEU A 1 -3.79 7.70 -3.90
N LEU A 2 -2.49 7.70 -4.16
CA LEU A 2 -1.89 7.59 -5.49
C LEU A 2 -1.03 6.33 -5.51
N VAL A 3 -1.13 5.55 -6.58
CA VAL A 3 -0.36 4.32 -6.77
C VAL A 3 0.55 4.54 -7.98
N GLN A 4 1.85 4.31 -7.82
CA GLN A 4 2.86 4.59 -8.83
C GLN A 4 4.03 3.59 -8.75
N ASN A 5 4.95 3.64 -9.72
CA ASN A 5 6.15 2.80 -9.75
C ASN A 5 5.85 1.30 -9.62
N ALA A 6 4.79 0.83 -10.29
CA ALA A 6 4.40 -0.58 -10.29
C ALA A 6 5.40 -1.44 -11.07
N THR A 7 5.86 -2.53 -10.46
CA THR A 7 6.62 -3.61 -11.10
C THR A 7 5.79 -4.90 -11.07
N THR A 8 6.39 -6.02 -11.47
CA THR A 8 5.76 -7.35 -11.39
C THR A 8 5.47 -7.80 -9.96
N ASP A 9 6.16 -7.24 -8.98
CA ASP A 9 6.21 -7.71 -7.59
C ASP A 9 6.16 -6.58 -6.54
N THR A 10 6.16 -5.31 -6.97
CA THR A 10 6.13 -4.15 -6.09
C THR A 10 5.21 -3.05 -6.59
N VAL A 11 4.70 -2.24 -5.68
CA VAL A 11 4.00 -1.01 -6.02
C VAL A 11 4.16 0.04 -4.93
N GLN A 12 4.34 1.30 -5.32
CA GLN A 12 4.44 2.40 -4.37
C GLN A 12 3.07 3.06 -4.16
N ALA A 13 2.58 2.96 -2.93
CA ALA A 13 1.41 3.69 -2.46
C ALA A 13 1.85 5.03 -1.83
N ARG A 14 1.22 6.14 -2.21
CA ARG A 14 1.53 7.49 -1.73
C ARG A 14 0.26 8.23 -1.34
N TRP A 15 0.27 8.92 -0.21
CA TRP A 15 -0.87 9.70 0.29
C TRP A 15 -0.41 11.03 0.88
N SER A 16 -1.35 11.97 0.94
CA SER A 16 -1.12 13.25 1.60
C SER A 16 -1.18 13.08 3.11
N SER A 17 -0.31 13.80 3.82
CA SER A 17 -0.36 13.82 5.28
C SER A 17 -1.69 14.45 5.76
N VAL A 18 -2.32 13.81 6.74
CA VAL A 18 -3.56 14.27 7.37
C VAL A 18 -3.22 14.89 8.72
N LYS A 19 -3.65 16.14 8.93
CA LYS A 19 -3.38 16.85 10.19
C LYS A 19 -4.02 16.12 11.37
N GLY A 20 -3.20 15.81 12.38
CA GLY A 20 -3.62 15.08 13.59
C GLY A 20 -3.61 13.56 13.45
N ALA A 21 -3.17 13.00 12.31
CA ALA A 21 -2.95 11.57 12.20
C ALA A 21 -1.72 11.15 13.02
N THR A 22 -1.88 10.17 13.91
CA THR A 22 -0.79 9.55 14.69
C THR A 22 -0.17 8.35 13.98
N GLY A 23 -0.66 8.02 12.79
CA GLY A 23 -0.22 6.88 11.99
C GLY A 23 -1.20 6.55 10.87
N TYR A 24 -0.80 5.61 10.03
CA TYR A 24 -1.59 5.13 8.90
C TYR A 24 -1.65 3.60 8.91
N ARG A 25 -2.75 3.04 8.42
CA ARG A 25 -2.84 1.62 8.10
C ARG A 25 -3.09 1.48 6.61
N LEU A 26 -2.16 0.83 5.93
CA LEU A 26 -2.33 0.47 4.52
C LEU A 26 -2.76 -0.99 4.47
N THR A 27 -3.83 -1.28 3.73
CA THR A 27 -4.36 -2.64 3.54
C THR A 27 -4.42 -2.88 2.04
N TRP A 28 -4.04 -4.06 1.58
CA TRP A 28 -4.23 -4.46 0.20
C TRP A 28 -4.80 -5.87 0.15
N SER A 29 -5.62 -6.14 -0.86
CA SER A 29 -6.18 -7.46 -1.10
C SER A 29 -6.11 -7.83 -2.57
N SER A 30 -5.72 -9.05 -2.85
CA SER A 30 -5.78 -9.63 -4.19
C SER A 30 -7.15 -10.21 -4.50
N THR A 31 -7.44 -10.35 -5.78
CA THR A 31 -8.67 -10.97 -6.30
C THR A 31 -8.82 -12.45 -5.95
N ASP A 32 -7.73 -13.12 -5.56
CA ASP A 32 -7.71 -14.49 -5.03
C ASP A 32 -8.16 -14.60 -3.56
N GLY A 33 -8.43 -13.48 -2.88
CA GLY A 33 -8.90 -13.43 -1.50
C GLY A 33 -7.79 -13.26 -0.45
N HIS A 34 -6.51 -13.17 -0.85
CA HIS A 34 -5.44 -12.84 0.08
C HIS A 34 -5.49 -11.36 0.48
N ARG A 35 -5.26 -11.07 1.76
CA ARG A 35 -5.31 -9.71 2.31
C ARG A 35 -4.17 -9.51 3.29
N GLU A 36 -3.47 -8.40 3.12
CA GLU A 36 -2.38 -7.98 3.98
C GLU A 36 -2.54 -6.53 4.41
N ASN A 37 -1.88 -6.17 5.51
CA ASN A 37 -1.85 -4.80 5.98
C ASN A 37 -0.56 -4.47 6.70
N VAL A 38 -0.19 -3.19 6.69
CA VAL A 38 0.92 -2.65 7.48
C VAL A 38 0.46 -1.42 8.26
N ASN A 39 0.93 -1.30 9.50
CA ASN A 39 0.76 -0.08 10.30
C ASN A 39 2.04 0.77 10.15
N LEU A 40 1.86 2.04 9.88
CA LEU A 40 2.90 3.01 9.59
C LEU A 40 2.81 4.17 10.57
N GLY A 41 3.96 4.78 10.88
CA GLY A 41 4.02 5.96 11.73
C GLY A 41 3.43 7.21 11.05
N GLU A 42 3.17 8.24 11.83
CA GLU A 42 2.62 9.54 11.39
C GLU A 42 3.48 10.25 10.33
N THR A 43 4.78 10.00 10.30
CA THR A 43 5.72 10.62 9.35
C THR A 43 5.67 10.00 7.96
N TYR A 44 5.00 8.85 7.80
CA TYR A 44 4.89 8.17 6.52
C TYR A 44 3.86 8.84 5.60
N ASN A 45 4.31 9.12 4.39
CA ASN A 45 3.51 9.63 3.28
C ASN A 45 3.59 8.71 2.05
N PHE A 46 4.40 7.66 2.10
CA PHE A 46 4.45 6.60 1.11
C PHE A 46 4.87 5.27 1.74
N TYR A 47 4.55 4.19 1.06
CA TYR A 47 5.04 2.85 1.38
C TYR A 47 5.23 2.05 0.08
N MET A 48 6.31 1.28 0.02
CA MET A 48 6.55 0.33 -1.06
C MET A 48 5.98 -1.02 -0.64
N ILE A 49 4.87 -1.42 -1.25
CA ILE A 49 4.34 -2.77 -1.09
C ILE A 49 5.24 -3.69 -1.92
N GLN A 50 5.67 -4.79 -1.31
CA GLN A 50 6.58 -5.77 -1.91
C GLN A 50 5.99 -7.17 -1.78
N GLY A 51 6.51 -8.13 -2.55
CA GLY A 51 6.04 -9.51 -2.50
C GLY A 51 4.70 -9.71 -3.20
N LEU A 52 4.34 -8.81 -4.12
CA LEU A 52 3.16 -8.99 -4.96
C LEU A 52 3.39 -10.12 -5.96
N HIS A 53 2.34 -10.87 -6.26
CA HIS A 53 2.38 -11.91 -7.27
C HIS A 53 2.14 -11.33 -8.68
N PRO A 54 3.01 -11.65 -9.66
CA PRO A 54 2.82 -11.24 -11.05
C PRO A 54 1.48 -11.72 -11.61
N GLY A 55 0.81 -10.89 -12.41
CA GLY A 55 -0.47 -11.23 -13.03
C GLY A 55 -1.66 -11.28 -12.06
N THR A 56 -1.48 -10.84 -10.81
CA THR A 56 -2.55 -10.74 -9.82
C THR A 56 -3.01 -9.28 -9.68
N GLU A 57 -4.32 -9.06 -9.67
CA GLU A 57 -4.90 -7.75 -9.44
C GLU A 57 -5.07 -7.50 -7.93
N TYR A 58 -4.66 -6.32 -7.47
CA TYR A 58 -4.73 -5.90 -6.07
C TYR A 58 -5.56 -4.63 -5.93
N THR A 59 -6.34 -4.55 -4.85
CA THR A 59 -7.06 -3.35 -4.39
C THR A 59 -6.41 -2.82 -3.11
N ILE A 60 -6.20 -1.51 -3.03
CA ILE A 60 -5.58 -0.80 -1.89
C ILE A 60 -6.60 0.19 -1.29
#